data_AF-A2EJS4-F1
#
_entry.id   AF-A2EJS4-F1
#
_cell.length_a   1.000
_cell.length_b   1.000
_cell.length_c   1.000
_cell.angle_alpha   90.00
_cell.angle_beta   90.00
_cell.angle_gamma   90.00
#
_symmetry.space_group_name_H-M   'P 1'
#
loop_
_entity.id
_entity.type
_entity.pdbx_description
1 polymer ?
#
loop_
_entity_poly.entity_id
_entity_poly.type
_entity_poly.pdbx_seq_one_letter_code
_entity_poly.pdbx_strand_id
1 'polypeptide(L)'
;MISYYLENNPSSKGKVSIDEVTQTYKFDYPCESYSDCTEYVIHLSPGLYKFELFGASGGACTNRTSLFMNSDGNCTHREAAFLYGGNAVCRQIVNRGGAGGYISGIIKILHKITAFATIGGKGIHTCTRASANQDSDYYPSNMVKGGYGGGGWAANWYWQPGNNGAGSGGGQTAVMFLQNDLWHRVIVSGGGGGSDNCPAHQTEFMGADDGSGGAGGGFTAQG
;
A
#
# COMPACT_ATOMS: atom_id res chain seq x y z
N MET A 1 24.20 16.53 -1.82
CA MET A 1 23.05 16.81 -0.93
C MET A 1 21.77 16.55 -1.72
N ILE A 2 20.83 15.80 -1.17
CA ILE A 2 19.55 15.51 -1.85
C ILE A 2 18.65 16.73 -1.73
N SER A 3 17.95 17.10 -2.80
CA SER A 3 16.86 18.08 -2.75
C SER A 3 15.59 17.46 -3.32
N TYR A 4 14.43 17.89 -2.82
CA TYR A 4 13.14 17.29 -3.17
C TYR A 4 11.98 18.28 -3.06
N TYR A 5 10.86 17.99 -3.71
CA TYR A 5 9.59 18.72 -3.64
C TYR A 5 8.42 17.83 -4.13
N LEU A 6 7.17 18.27 -3.97
CA LEU A 6 6.00 17.60 -4.55
C LEU A 6 5.73 18.07 -5.97
N GLU A 7 5.54 17.17 -6.93
CA GLU A 7 5.42 17.50 -8.36
C GLU A 7 4.34 18.56 -8.64
N ASN A 8 3.15 18.41 -8.05
CA ASN A 8 2.05 19.36 -8.20
C ASN A 8 2.15 20.61 -7.31
N ASN A 9 3.14 20.68 -6.40
CA ASN A 9 3.38 21.84 -5.55
C ASN A 9 4.88 21.98 -5.23
N PRO A 10 5.67 22.59 -6.14
CA PRO A 10 7.12 22.69 -6.00
C PRO A 10 7.61 23.47 -4.77
N SER A 11 6.75 24.29 -4.17
CA SER A 11 7.03 25.02 -2.93
C SER A 11 6.91 24.13 -1.68
N SER A 12 6.25 22.98 -1.78
CA SER A 12 6.05 22.05 -0.67
C SER A 12 7.12 20.95 -0.65
N LYS A 13 7.63 20.66 0.54
CA LYS A 13 8.54 19.54 0.81
C LYS A 13 7.80 18.23 1.14
N GLY A 14 6.46 18.26 1.18
CA GLY A 14 5.65 17.11 1.59
C GLY A 14 5.96 16.66 3.03
N LYS A 15 5.83 15.36 3.28
CA LYS A 15 6.09 14.73 4.58
C LYS A 15 7.40 13.95 4.52
N VAL A 16 8.50 14.63 4.80
CA VAL A 16 9.83 14.03 4.78
C VAL A 16 10.54 14.27 6.09
N SER A 17 11.08 13.22 6.70
CA SER A 17 11.98 13.30 7.85
C SER A 17 13.40 12.93 7.46
N ILE A 18 14.37 13.60 8.09
CA ILE A 18 15.80 13.46 7.79
C ILE A 18 16.52 13.07 9.08
N ASP A 19 17.29 12.00 9.02
CA ASP A 19 18.30 11.67 10.01
C ASP A 19 19.67 12.06 9.43
N GLU A 20 20.24 13.15 9.93
CA GLU A 20 21.52 13.69 9.45
C GLU A 20 22.73 12.82 9.83
N VAL A 21 22.61 12.01 10.89
CA VAL A 21 23.70 11.14 11.36
C VAL A 21 23.85 9.95 10.42
N THR A 22 22.73 9.31 10.09
CA THR A 22 22.71 8.16 9.16
C THR A 22 22.56 8.57 7.70
N GLN A 23 22.33 9.86 7.43
CA GLN A 23 21.98 10.42 6.12
C GLN A 23 20.74 9.75 5.50
N THR A 24 19.78 9.38 6.34
CA THR A 24 18.55 8.71 5.92
C THR A 24 17.45 9.75 5.65
N TYR A 25 16.80 9.61 4.50
CA TYR A 25 15.64 10.43 4.11
C TYR A 25 14.42 9.52 4.05
N LYS A 26 13.41 9.78 4.89
CA LYS A 26 12.17 9.02 4.92
C LYS A 26 11.05 9.85 4.29
N PHE A 27 10.50 9.34 3.19
CA PHE A 27 9.40 9.96 2.45
C PHE A 27 8.08 9.29 2.81
N ASP A 28 7.22 9.98 3.54
CA ASP A 28 5.89 9.51 3.92
C ASP A 28 4.84 9.94 2.90
N TYR A 29 3.69 9.25 2.90
CA TYR A 29 2.56 9.56 2.02
C TYR A 29 2.07 11.02 2.21
N PRO A 30 2.18 11.89 1.19
CA PRO A 30 2.03 13.32 1.40
C PRO A 30 0.57 13.79 1.49
N CYS A 31 -0.39 13.00 0.98
CA CYS A 31 -1.77 13.46 0.78
C CYS A 31 -2.73 13.06 1.90
N GLU A 32 -3.90 13.69 1.93
CA GLU A 32 -5.03 13.33 2.80
C GLU A 32 -5.90 12.23 2.18
N SER A 33 -6.21 12.36 0.88
CA SER A 33 -6.87 11.30 0.10
C SER A 33 -5.93 10.12 -0.08
N TYR A 34 -6.41 8.90 0.13
CA TYR A 34 -5.63 7.69 -0.13
C TYR A 34 -5.65 7.24 -1.59
N SER A 35 -6.53 7.79 -2.43
CA SER A 35 -6.71 7.35 -3.82
C SER A 35 -6.23 8.37 -4.86
N ASP A 36 -5.94 9.59 -4.42
CA ASP A 36 -5.54 10.71 -5.27
C ASP A 36 -4.41 11.47 -4.59
N CYS A 37 -3.26 11.56 -5.28
CA CYS A 37 -2.05 12.13 -4.72
C CYS A 37 -1.04 12.55 -5.81
N THR A 38 0.16 12.92 -5.38
CA THR A 38 1.25 13.43 -6.21
C THR A 38 2.58 12.81 -5.79
N GLU A 39 3.48 12.69 -6.75
CA GLU A 39 4.82 12.17 -6.61
C GLU A 39 5.77 13.17 -5.92
N TYR A 40 6.78 12.64 -5.25
CA TYR A 40 7.97 13.41 -4.91
C TYR A 40 8.89 13.49 -6.12
N VAL A 41 9.39 14.69 -6.41
CA VAL A 41 10.54 14.89 -7.29
C VAL A 41 11.78 14.99 -6.44
N ILE A 42 12.82 14.21 -6.75
CA ILE A 42 14.04 14.07 -5.96
C ILE A 42 15.25 14.26 -6.87
N HIS A 43 16.12 15.21 -6.53
CA HIS A 43 17.39 15.39 -7.22
C HIS A 43 18.52 14.68 -6.45
N LEU A 44 19.09 13.67 -7.10
CA LEU A 44 20.17 12.86 -6.56
C LEU A 44 21.50 13.32 -7.14
N SER A 45 22.51 13.46 -6.28
CA SER A 45 23.89 13.72 -6.71
C SER A 45 24.57 12.40 -7.08
N PRO A 46 25.74 12.42 -7.72
CA PRO A 46 26.56 11.22 -7.85
C PRO A 46 26.84 10.61 -6.48
N GLY A 47 26.70 9.29 -6.35
CA GLY A 47 26.83 8.60 -5.07
C GLY A 47 26.31 7.19 -5.09
N LEU A 48 26.44 6.51 -3.95
CA LEU A 48 25.87 5.19 -3.70
C LEU A 48 24.69 5.36 -2.75
N TYR A 49 23.51 4.89 -3.15
CA TYR A 49 22.27 5.06 -2.41
C TYR A 49 21.65 3.71 -2.12
N LYS A 50 21.20 3.50 -0.87
CA LYS A 50 20.30 2.41 -0.51
C LYS A 50 18.87 2.94 -0.56
N PHE A 51 18.01 2.26 -1.31
CA PHE A 51 16.58 2.52 -1.34
C PHE A 51 15.86 1.42 -0.55
N GLU A 52 14.84 1.82 0.20
CA GLU A 52 13.95 0.95 0.97
C GLU A 52 12.52 1.42 0.73
N LEU A 53 11.70 0.57 0.11
CA LEU A 53 10.35 0.92 -0.30
C LEU A 53 9.35 0.00 0.37
N PHE A 54 8.25 0.60 0.83
CA PHE A 54 7.14 -0.07 1.48
C PHE A 54 5.89 0.14 0.65
N GLY A 55 5.28 -0.92 0.14
CA GLY A 55 4.00 -0.85 -0.54
C GLY A 55 2.89 -0.56 0.47
N ALA A 56 1.77 -0.03 0.00
CA ALA A 56 0.68 0.29 0.89
C ALA A 56 -0.19 -0.92 1.19
N SER A 57 -0.78 -0.96 2.37
CA SER A 57 -1.69 -2.04 2.79
C SER A 57 -3.06 -1.93 2.10
N GLY A 58 -3.73 -3.07 1.96
CA GLY A 58 -5.12 -3.11 1.48
C GLY A 58 -6.13 -2.70 2.55
N GLY A 59 -7.34 -2.37 2.10
CA GLY A 59 -8.47 -2.03 2.96
C GLY A 59 -8.93 -3.25 3.76
N ALA A 60 -9.17 -3.04 5.05
CA ALA A 60 -9.69 -4.07 5.96
C ALA A 60 -10.73 -3.45 6.90
N CYS A 61 -11.79 -4.19 7.21
CA CYS A 61 -12.88 -3.75 8.08
C CYS A 61 -12.43 -3.29 9.48
N THR A 62 -11.37 -3.91 9.99
CA THR A 62 -10.78 -3.62 11.30
C THR A 62 -9.62 -2.62 11.21
N ASN A 63 -9.39 -2.04 10.03
CA ASN A 63 -8.27 -1.13 9.71
C ASN A 63 -6.90 -1.70 10.12
N ARG A 64 -6.79 -3.02 10.21
CA ARG A 64 -5.59 -3.78 10.55
C ARG A 64 -5.39 -4.85 9.50
N THR A 65 -4.24 -4.85 8.85
CA THR A 65 -3.87 -5.87 7.87
C THR A 65 -3.12 -7.01 8.53
N SER A 66 -3.13 -8.17 7.85
CA SER A 66 -2.42 -9.35 8.32
C SER A 66 -1.16 -9.59 7.53
N LEU A 67 -0.18 -10.21 8.19
CA LEU A 67 0.92 -10.86 7.53
C LEU A 67 0.42 -12.00 6.62
N PHE A 68 1.24 -12.39 5.65
CA PHE A 68 0.99 -13.61 4.87
C PHE A 68 0.82 -14.78 5.81
N MET A 69 -0.19 -15.59 5.50
CA MET A 69 -0.57 -16.76 6.26
C MET A 69 -0.65 -17.94 5.30
N ASN A 70 0.00 -19.03 5.68
CA ASN A 70 -0.03 -20.26 4.89
C ASN A 70 -1.38 -21.00 5.09
N SER A 71 -1.56 -22.12 4.38
CA SER A 71 -2.74 -22.97 4.49
C SER A 71 -2.99 -23.56 5.88
N ASP A 72 -1.97 -23.60 6.73
CA ASP A 72 -2.07 -24.15 8.10
C ASP A 72 -2.40 -23.06 9.14
N GLY A 73 -2.62 -21.82 8.69
CA GLY A 73 -2.86 -20.68 9.56
C GLY A 73 -1.58 -20.07 10.16
N ASN A 74 -0.40 -20.58 9.81
CA ASN A 74 0.86 -20.04 10.29
C ASN A 74 1.23 -18.78 9.51
N CYS A 75 1.40 -17.68 10.23
CA CYS A 75 1.88 -16.44 9.64
C CYS A 75 3.39 -16.45 9.43
N THR A 76 3.84 -15.64 8.48
CA THR A 76 5.25 -15.24 8.41
C THR A 76 5.70 -14.67 9.75
N HIS A 77 6.92 -15.01 10.16
CA HIS A 77 7.51 -14.54 11.41
C HIS A 77 7.39 -13.02 11.55
N ARG A 78 6.83 -12.58 12.69
CA ARG A 78 6.56 -11.16 12.97
C ARG A 78 7.85 -10.35 12.90
N GLU A 79 8.97 -10.95 13.27
CA GLU A 79 10.30 -10.34 13.18
C GLU A 79 10.60 -9.86 11.75
N ALA A 80 10.17 -10.58 10.71
CA ALA A 80 10.41 -10.21 9.32
C ALA A 80 9.72 -8.90 8.90
N ALA A 81 8.54 -8.58 9.44
CA ALA A 81 7.86 -7.31 9.14
C ALA A 81 8.40 -6.15 9.99
N PHE A 82 8.70 -6.39 11.26
CA PHE A 82 9.21 -5.34 12.16
C PHE A 82 10.67 -4.99 11.88
N LEU A 83 11.49 -5.93 11.39
CA LEU A 83 12.88 -5.68 10.99
C LEU A 83 13.00 -4.58 9.93
N TYR A 84 11.97 -4.40 9.11
CA TYR A 84 11.93 -3.38 8.07
C TYR A 84 10.96 -2.24 8.39
N GLY A 85 10.37 -2.18 9.58
CA GLY A 85 9.48 -1.09 9.98
C GLY A 85 8.04 -1.22 9.48
N GLY A 86 7.64 -2.41 9.05
CA GLY A 86 6.25 -2.74 8.77
C GLY A 86 5.40 -2.88 10.03
N ASN A 87 4.09 -2.71 9.89
CA ASN A 87 3.14 -2.67 11.02
C ASN A 87 2.11 -3.81 11.01
N ALA A 88 2.18 -4.72 10.03
CA ALA A 88 1.29 -5.86 9.93
C ALA A 88 1.54 -6.86 11.08
N VAL A 89 0.46 -7.47 11.57
CA VAL A 89 0.48 -8.46 12.64
C VAL A 89 -0.18 -9.75 12.18
N CYS A 90 0.18 -10.89 12.76
CA CYS A 90 -0.51 -12.14 12.45
C CYS A 90 -1.95 -12.08 12.98
N ARG A 91 -2.93 -12.27 12.10
CA ARG A 91 -4.35 -12.28 12.48
C ARG A 91 -5.05 -13.49 11.86
N GLN A 92 -5.14 -14.56 12.64
CA GLN A 92 -5.87 -15.79 12.29
C GLN A 92 -7.38 -15.58 12.37
N ILE A 93 -7.90 -14.63 11.61
CA ILE A 93 -9.31 -14.34 11.43
C ILE A 93 -9.60 -14.10 9.94
N VAL A 94 -10.87 -14.17 9.54
CA VAL A 94 -11.30 -13.89 8.17
C VAL A 94 -11.21 -12.40 7.80
N ASN A 95 -11.39 -12.11 6.51
CA ASN A 95 -11.62 -10.76 5.98
C ASN A 95 -10.55 -9.76 6.39
N ARG A 96 -9.29 -10.21 6.32
CA ARG A 96 -8.10 -9.39 6.58
C ARG A 96 -7.63 -8.75 5.28
N GLY A 97 -7.29 -7.46 5.33
CA GLY A 97 -6.54 -6.83 4.25
C GLY A 97 -5.10 -7.34 4.22
N GLY A 98 -4.50 -7.34 3.04
CA GLY A 98 -3.12 -7.73 2.82
C GLY A 98 -2.12 -6.63 3.21
N ALA A 99 -0.99 -7.03 3.77
CA ALA A 99 0.16 -6.16 3.96
C ALA A 99 0.77 -5.70 2.62
N GLY A 100 1.44 -4.56 2.62
CA GLY A 100 2.21 -4.13 1.47
C GLY A 100 3.49 -4.95 1.33
N GLY A 101 4.20 -4.75 0.23
CA GLY A 101 5.52 -5.32 0.03
C GLY A 101 6.62 -4.51 0.73
N TYR A 102 7.80 -5.10 0.84
CA TYR A 102 9.06 -4.44 1.14
C TYR A 102 10.07 -4.77 0.05
N ILE A 103 10.89 -3.81 -0.38
CA ILE A 103 12.04 -4.08 -1.24
C ILE A 103 13.18 -3.14 -0.87
N SER A 104 14.41 -3.67 -0.95
CA SER A 104 15.61 -2.86 -0.81
C SER A 104 16.58 -3.11 -1.96
N GLY A 105 17.24 -2.06 -2.40
CA GLY A 105 18.25 -2.11 -3.44
C GLY A 105 19.30 -1.02 -3.26
N ILE A 106 20.53 -1.32 -3.70
CA ILE A 106 21.62 -0.36 -3.72
C ILE A 106 21.85 0.08 -5.16
N ILE A 107 21.87 1.38 -5.41
CA ILE A 107 22.05 1.96 -6.73
C ILE A 107 23.22 2.95 -6.71
N LYS A 108 24.10 2.80 -7.71
CA LYS A 108 25.18 3.75 -7.97
C LYS A 108 24.72 4.78 -9.00
N ILE A 109 24.69 6.04 -8.61
CA ILE A 109 24.36 7.18 -9.46
C ILE A 109 25.68 7.83 -9.91
N LEU A 110 25.90 7.88 -11.23
CA LEU A 110 27.16 8.37 -11.82
C LEU A 110 27.17 9.88 -12.07
N HIS A 111 26.00 10.44 -12.37
CA HIS A 111 25.79 11.84 -12.66
C HIS A 111 24.57 12.33 -11.90
N LYS A 112 24.43 13.65 -11.74
CA LYS A 112 23.22 14.21 -11.14
C LYS A 112 21.99 13.79 -11.96
N ILE A 113 20.98 13.24 -11.30
CA ILE A 113 19.72 12.85 -11.94
C ILE A 113 18.52 13.42 -11.20
N THR A 114 17.38 13.45 -11.90
CA THR A 114 16.07 13.59 -11.28
C THR A 114 15.46 12.20 -11.17
N ALA A 115 14.93 11.90 -9.98
CA ALA A 115 14.14 10.73 -9.68
C ALA A 115 12.74 11.17 -9.25
N PHE A 116 11.77 10.30 -9.43
CA PHE A 116 10.40 10.47 -8.97
C PHE A 116 10.10 9.36 -7.99
N ALA A 117 9.37 9.66 -6.91
CA ALA A 117 8.94 8.65 -5.96
C ALA A 117 7.42 8.73 -5.77
N THR A 118 6.74 7.66 -6.20
CA THR A 118 5.35 7.40 -5.87
C THR A 118 5.31 6.71 -4.52
N ILE A 119 4.66 7.31 -3.53
CA ILE A 119 4.36 6.64 -2.25
C ILE A 119 2.93 6.10 -2.32
N GLY A 120 2.76 4.79 -2.16
CA GLY A 120 1.46 4.14 -2.29
C GLY A 120 0.46 4.63 -1.25
N GLY A 121 -0.78 4.90 -1.68
CA GLY A 121 -1.89 5.15 -0.77
C GLY A 121 -2.48 3.83 -0.26
N LYS A 122 -2.95 3.79 1.00
CA LYS A 122 -3.59 2.57 1.54
C LYS A 122 -4.97 2.34 0.92
N GLY A 123 -5.39 1.07 0.86
CA GLY A 123 -6.77 0.74 0.58
C GLY A 123 -7.69 1.15 1.71
N ILE A 124 -9.00 1.22 1.42
CA ILE A 124 -10.04 1.54 2.39
C ILE A 124 -11.09 0.43 2.40
N HIS A 125 -11.76 0.23 3.54
CA HIS A 125 -12.91 -0.66 3.65
C HIS A 125 -14.14 0.17 3.97
N THR A 126 -15.11 0.17 3.06
CA THR A 126 -16.36 0.93 3.20
C THR A 126 -17.39 0.45 2.17
N CYS A 127 -18.59 1.02 2.19
CA CYS A 127 -19.57 0.95 1.12
C CYS A 127 -19.91 2.37 0.65
N THR A 128 -20.27 2.54 -0.61
CA THR A 128 -20.67 3.83 -1.18
C THR A 128 -22.19 4.00 -1.22
N ARG A 129 -22.94 2.89 -1.11
CA ARG A 129 -24.40 2.83 -1.16
C ARG A 129 -24.94 1.58 -0.47
N ALA A 130 -26.21 1.64 -0.08
CA ALA A 130 -26.93 0.52 0.54
C ALA A 130 -27.50 -0.47 -0.51
N SER A 131 -26.62 -1.09 -1.30
CA SER A 131 -26.97 -2.16 -2.25
C SER A 131 -25.86 -3.21 -2.36
N ALA A 132 -26.23 -4.40 -2.83
CA ALA A 132 -25.30 -5.46 -3.20
C ALA A 132 -25.85 -6.24 -4.40
N ASN A 133 -24.94 -6.80 -5.20
CA ASN A 133 -25.22 -7.69 -6.33
C ASN A 133 -26.07 -7.05 -7.44
N GLN A 134 -26.04 -5.72 -7.57
CA GLN A 134 -26.66 -5.01 -8.69
C GLN A 134 -25.59 -4.60 -9.69
N ASP A 135 -25.90 -4.54 -10.99
CA ASP A 135 -24.97 -4.05 -12.02
C ASP A 135 -24.39 -2.68 -11.66
N SER A 136 -25.22 -1.84 -11.04
CA SER A 136 -24.80 -0.51 -10.60
C SER A 136 -23.71 -0.50 -9.52
N ASP A 137 -23.54 -1.59 -8.76
CA ASP A 137 -22.48 -1.72 -7.74
C ASP A 137 -21.07 -1.84 -8.36
N TYR A 138 -21.00 -2.19 -9.66
CA TYR A 138 -19.77 -2.32 -10.42
C TYR A 138 -19.45 -1.08 -11.25
N TYR A 139 -20.31 -0.05 -11.23
CA TYR A 139 -20.01 1.20 -11.92
C TYR A 139 -18.90 1.96 -11.18
N PRO A 140 -17.89 2.51 -11.89
CA PRO A 140 -16.77 3.21 -11.25
C PRO A 140 -17.17 4.29 -10.23
N SER A 141 -18.24 5.05 -10.48
CA SER A 141 -18.71 6.08 -9.53
C SER A 141 -19.19 5.52 -8.18
N ASN A 142 -19.45 4.22 -8.12
CA ASN A 142 -20.02 3.54 -6.97
C ASN A 142 -19.03 2.57 -6.34
N MET A 143 -17.91 2.27 -6.99
CA MET A 143 -16.89 1.42 -6.44
C MET A 143 -16.12 2.10 -5.31
N VAL A 144 -15.59 1.30 -4.40
CA VAL A 144 -14.65 1.74 -3.38
C VAL A 144 -13.28 1.92 -4.03
N LYS A 145 -12.79 3.16 -4.08
CA LYS A 145 -11.52 3.47 -4.75
C LYS A 145 -10.33 2.78 -4.07
N GLY A 146 -9.42 2.27 -4.89
CA GLY A 146 -8.13 1.75 -4.45
C GLY A 146 -7.14 2.83 -4.05
N GLY A 147 -6.06 2.40 -3.44
CA GLY A 147 -4.93 3.24 -3.06
C GLY A 147 -4.23 3.87 -4.26
N TYR A 148 -3.76 5.11 -4.08
CA TYR A 148 -2.98 5.84 -5.06
C TYR A 148 -1.71 5.08 -5.42
N GLY A 149 -1.33 5.13 -6.71
CA GLY A 149 -0.31 4.25 -7.25
C GLY A 149 -0.88 2.87 -7.52
N GLY A 150 -1.97 2.77 -8.28
CA GLY A 150 -2.40 1.51 -8.90
C GLY A 150 -3.16 0.50 -8.02
N GLY A 151 -3.65 0.88 -6.84
CA GLY A 151 -4.49 0.01 -6.02
C GLY A 151 -5.82 -0.32 -6.71
N GLY A 152 -6.20 -1.60 -6.70
CA GLY A 152 -7.45 -2.09 -7.29
C GLY A 152 -8.69 -1.57 -6.56
N TRP A 153 -9.75 -1.26 -7.32
CA TRP A 153 -11.03 -0.82 -6.75
C TRP A 153 -11.87 -2.04 -6.35
N ALA A 154 -12.70 -1.88 -5.33
CA ALA A 154 -13.65 -2.92 -4.92
C ALA A 154 -15.07 -2.54 -5.35
N ALA A 155 -15.85 -3.53 -5.79
CA ALA A 155 -17.27 -3.32 -6.06
C ALA A 155 -17.99 -2.86 -4.78
N ASN A 156 -19.07 -2.10 -4.93
CA ASN A 156 -19.88 -1.76 -3.77
C ASN A 156 -20.55 -3.02 -3.21
N TRP A 157 -20.55 -3.16 -1.89
CA TRP A 157 -21.24 -4.26 -1.24
C TRP A 157 -21.87 -3.82 0.08
N TYR A 158 -23.18 -3.97 0.18
CA TYR A 158 -23.96 -3.74 1.38
C TYR A 158 -25.13 -4.72 1.44
N TRP A 159 -25.11 -5.62 2.43
CA TRP A 159 -26.23 -6.51 2.69
C TRP A 159 -27.15 -5.94 3.77
N GLN A 160 -26.60 -5.66 4.96
CA GLN A 160 -27.34 -5.09 6.08
C GLN A 160 -26.40 -4.38 7.07
N PRO A 161 -26.93 -3.64 8.07
CA PRO A 161 -26.09 -3.10 9.15
C PRO A 161 -25.28 -4.20 9.84
N GLY A 162 -23.97 -4.00 10.00
CA GLY A 162 -23.07 -4.99 10.59
C GLY A 162 -22.65 -6.16 9.68
N ASN A 163 -23.11 -6.18 8.43
CA ASN A 163 -22.57 -7.02 7.37
C ASN A 163 -22.58 -6.25 6.04
N ASN A 164 -21.57 -5.39 5.87
CA ASN A 164 -21.41 -4.52 4.70
C ASN A 164 -19.94 -4.14 4.49
N GLY A 165 -19.70 -3.48 3.36
CA GLY A 165 -18.42 -2.92 2.96
C GLY A 165 -17.56 -3.88 2.15
N ALA A 166 -16.67 -3.31 1.35
CA ALA A 166 -15.63 -4.02 0.63
C ALA A 166 -14.31 -3.27 0.76
N GLY A 167 -13.21 -4.01 0.86
CA GLY A 167 -11.85 -3.51 0.96
C GLY A 167 -11.24 -3.31 -0.42
N SER A 168 -10.75 -2.11 -0.70
CA SER A 168 -9.97 -1.84 -1.90
C SER A 168 -8.48 -2.19 -1.73
N GLY A 169 -7.76 -2.36 -2.83
CA GLY A 169 -6.32 -2.65 -2.80
C GLY A 169 -5.48 -1.44 -2.43
N GLY A 170 -4.34 -1.65 -1.76
CA GLY A 170 -3.31 -0.65 -1.54
C GLY A 170 -2.51 -0.39 -2.82
N GLY A 171 -1.93 0.80 -2.93
CA GLY A 171 -1.08 1.17 -4.05
C GLY A 171 0.37 0.72 -3.89
N GLN A 172 1.06 0.60 -5.02
CA GLN A 172 2.50 0.38 -5.03
C GLN A 172 3.27 1.64 -4.59
N THR A 173 4.45 1.41 -4.03
CA THR A 173 5.47 2.46 -3.87
C THR A 173 6.56 2.21 -4.90
N ALA A 174 6.97 3.24 -5.63
CA ALA A 174 7.92 3.09 -6.73
C ALA A 174 8.89 4.26 -6.80
N VAL A 175 10.12 3.98 -7.24
CA VAL A 175 11.10 5.01 -7.62
C VAL A 175 11.37 4.89 -9.12
N MET A 176 11.20 6.00 -9.82
CA MET A 176 11.49 6.14 -11.24
C MET A 176 12.69 7.06 -11.45
N PHE A 177 13.57 6.73 -12.39
CA PHE A 177 14.74 7.55 -12.70
C PHE A 177 14.60 8.23 -14.04
N LEU A 178 15.05 9.48 -14.13
CA LEU A 178 15.08 10.33 -15.33
C LEU A 178 13.71 10.81 -15.78
N GLN A 179 12.70 9.95 -15.86
CA GLN A 179 11.34 10.28 -16.29
C GLN A 179 10.28 9.69 -15.36
N ASN A 180 9.14 10.37 -15.27
CA ASN A 180 7.98 9.93 -14.49
C ASN A 180 7.02 9.11 -15.37
N ASP A 181 7.38 7.87 -15.67
CA ASP A 181 6.53 6.96 -16.44
C ASP A 181 6.66 5.49 -15.99
N LEU A 182 5.87 4.61 -16.62
CA LEU A 182 5.83 3.18 -16.34
C LEU A 182 7.16 2.46 -16.65
N TRP A 183 7.89 2.89 -17.67
CA TRP A 183 9.09 2.23 -18.19
C TRP A 183 10.35 2.57 -17.40
N HIS A 184 10.32 3.67 -16.65
CA HIS A 184 11.42 4.14 -15.83
C HIS A 184 11.31 3.71 -14.37
N ARG A 185 10.32 2.89 -14.00
CA ARG A 185 10.23 2.30 -12.67
C ARG A 185 11.37 1.31 -12.47
N VAL A 186 12.28 1.63 -11.56
CA VAL A 186 13.47 0.79 -11.30
C VAL A 186 13.33 -0.03 -10.03
N ILE A 187 12.73 0.54 -8.98
CA ILE A 187 12.44 -0.18 -7.74
C ILE A 187 10.97 -0.02 -7.43
N VAL A 188 10.26 -1.13 -7.24
CA VAL A 188 8.81 -1.14 -7.00
C VAL A 188 8.48 -2.11 -5.87
N SER A 189 7.71 -1.63 -4.89
CA SER A 189 7.11 -2.43 -3.84
C SER A 189 5.61 -2.53 -4.06
N GLY A 190 5.08 -3.76 -4.12
CA GLY A 190 3.66 -4.02 -4.42
C GLY A 190 2.71 -3.64 -3.28
N GLY A 191 1.51 -3.18 -3.61
CA GLY A 191 0.45 -2.96 -2.62
C GLY A 191 -0.23 -4.27 -2.17
N GLY A 192 -0.87 -4.25 -1.00
CA GLY A 192 -1.67 -5.36 -0.50
C GLY A 192 -3.10 -5.37 -1.05
N GLY A 193 -3.71 -6.54 -1.15
CA GLY A 193 -5.11 -6.71 -1.55
C GLY A 193 -6.09 -6.30 -0.44
N GLY A 194 -7.26 -5.80 -0.82
CA GLY A 194 -8.34 -5.53 0.13
C GLY A 194 -9.07 -6.80 0.57
N SER A 195 -9.80 -6.72 1.68
CA SER A 195 -10.67 -7.79 2.16
C SER A 195 -12.09 -7.68 1.58
N ASP A 196 -12.88 -8.74 1.69
CA ASP A 196 -14.32 -8.68 1.45
C ASP A 196 -15.06 -8.04 2.65
N ASN A 197 -16.34 -8.39 2.79
CA ASN A 197 -17.29 -8.03 3.82
C ASN A 197 -16.78 -8.18 5.26
N CYS A 198 -17.57 -7.63 6.19
CA CYS A 198 -17.30 -7.72 7.63
C CYS A 198 -18.42 -8.44 8.35
N PRO A 199 -18.50 -9.78 8.27
CA PRO A 199 -19.51 -10.54 9.00
C PRO A 199 -19.20 -10.49 10.50
N ALA A 200 -20.14 -9.98 11.30
CA ALA A 200 -20.01 -9.95 12.76
C ALA A 200 -19.96 -11.36 13.42
N HIS A 201 -20.30 -12.42 12.68
CA HIS A 201 -20.52 -13.77 13.21
C HIS A 201 -19.67 -14.86 12.56
N GLN A 202 -18.88 -14.54 11.53
CA GLN A 202 -17.99 -15.50 10.88
C GLN A 202 -16.57 -14.99 11.05
N THR A 203 -15.85 -15.53 12.02
CA THR A 203 -14.47 -15.10 12.37
C THR A 203 -13.45 -16.22 12.19
N GLU A 204 -13.91 -17.42 11.84
CA GLU A 204 -13.08 -18.63 11.72
C GLU A 204 -12.19 -18.57 10.48
N PHE A 205 -10.87 -18.62 10.69
CA PHE A 205 -9.88 -18.72 9.63
C PHE A 205 -10.22 -19.87 8.65
N MET A 206 -10.15 -19.60 7.34
CA MET A 206 -10.55 -20.54 6.27
C MET A 206 -12.00 -21.05 6.36
N GLY A 207 -12.88 -20.29 7.03
CA GLY A 207 -14.31 -20.51 7.01
C GLY A 207 -14.92 -20.24 5.62
N ALA A 208 -16.24 -20.40 5.53
CA ALA A 208 -16.98 -20.23 4.27
C ALA A 208 -16.85 -18.83 3.63
N ASP A 209 -16.50 -17.81 4.43
CA ASP A 209 -16.38 -16.41 4.04
C ASP A 209 -15.03 -15.81 4.51
N ASP A 210 -13.91 -16.40 4.06
CA ASP A 210 -12.57 -15.97 4.47
C ASP A 210 -12.09 -14.68 3.79
N GLY A 211 -12.69 -14.27 2.65
CA GLY A 211 -12.55 -12.99 1.92
C GLY A 211 -11.25 -12.19 2.08
N SER A 212 -10.10 -12.87 2.23
CA SER A 212 -8.87 -12.24 2.71
C SER A 212 -8.02 -11.75 1.56
N GLY A 213 -7.50 -10.53 1.70
CA GLY A 213 -6.62 -9.92 0.71
C GLY A 213 -5.22 -10.54 0.70
N GLY A 214 -4.66 -10.71 -0.50
CA GLY A 214 -3.28 -11.17 -0.70
C GLY A 214 -2.24 -10.11 -0.30
N ALA A 215 -1.06 -10.54 0.16
CA ALA A 215 0.01 -9.62 0.51
C ALA A 215 0.87 -9.22 -0.70
N GLY A 216 1.35 -7.96 -0.72
CA GLY A 216 2.08 -7.37 -1.84
C GLY A 216 3.51 -7.90 -2.07
N GLY A 217 4.10 -8.62 -1.11
CA GLY A 217 5.48 -9.12 -1.20
C GLY A 217 5.70 -10.57 -0.74
N GLY A 218 4.67 -11.42 -0.80
CA GLY A 218 4.81 -12.85 -0.55
C GLY A 218 5.31 -13.19 0.87
N PHE A 219 6.13 -14.23 1.00
CA PHE A 219 6.59 -14.80 2.29
C PHE A 219 7.68 -13.99 3.00
N THR A 220 8.49 -13.21 2.29
CA THR A 220 9.76 -12.69 2.83
C THR A 220 9.85 -11.18 2.81
N ALA A 221 8.92 -10.50 2.14
CA ALA A 221 9.08 -9.11 1.77
C ALA A 221 7.81 -8.33 2.09
N GLN A 222 7.35 -8.36 3.34
CA GLN A 222 6.15 -7.64 3.77
C GLN A 222 6.49 -6.38 4.54
N GLY A 223 5.78 -5.31 4.22
CA GLY A 223 5.87 -3.98 4.82
C GLY A 223 4.53 -3.53 5.41
#